data_AF-A0A4S8KUS1-F1
#
_entry.id   AF-A0A4S8KUS1-F1
#
_cell.length_a   1.000
_cell.length_b   1.000
_cell.length_c   1.000
_cell.angle_alpha   90.00
_cell.angle_beta   90.00
_cell.angle_gamma   90.00
#
_symmetry.space_group_name_H-M   'P 1'
#
loop_
_entity.id
_entity.type
_entity.pdbx_description
1 polymer ?
#
loop_
_entity_poly.entity_id
_entity_poly.type
_entity_poly.pdbx_seq_one_letter_code
_entity_poly.pdbx_strand_id
1 'polypeptide(L)'
;MGRMHAPGKGISSSALPYRRAPPAWLKTTPTKSSTKLSNLPARVSLPPKSDLWHLIKKAVAVRKHLEVNRKDKDSKFRLILIESRIHRLARYYKSKQQIPPTFKYDSATASTLIA
;
A
#
# COMPACT_ATOMS: atom_id res chain seq x y z
N MET A 1 14.11 -9.63 -6.16
CA MET A 1 13.51 -8.40 -6.75
C MET A 1 14.13 -7.20 -6.03
N GLY A 2 14.93 -6.38 -6.71
CA GLY A 2 15.61 -5.24 -6.09
C GLY A 2 14.66 -4.13 -5.65
N ARG A 3 15.18 -3.12 -4.92
CA ARG A 3 14.36 -1.96 -4.54
C ARG A 3 14.04 -1.11 -5.77
N MET A 4 12.75 -0.86 -6.00
CA MET A 4 12.24 -0.19 -7.20
C MET A 4 12.83 1.20 -7.47
N HIS A 5 12.92 2.06 -6.45
CA HIS A 5 13.40 3.44 -6.57
C HIS A 5 14.58 3.71 -5.61
N ALA A 6 15.41 2.70 -5.35
CA ALA A 6 16.60 2.85 -4.52
C ALA A 6 17.71 1.91 -5.00
N PRO A 7 18.99 2.32 -4.90
CA PRO A 7 20.12 1.52 -5.39
C PRO A 7 20.39 0.25 -4.55
N GLY A 8 19.81 0.14 -3.36
CA GLY A 8 20.04 -0.96 -2.43
C GLY A 8 19.49 -2.31 -2.93
N LYS A 9 20.27 -3.38 -2.70
CA LYS A 9 19.96 -4.77 -3.09
C LYS A 9 19.55 -5.68 -1.92
N GLY A 10 19.13 -5.10 -0.79
CA GLY A 10 18.78 -5.86 0.41
C GLY A 10 17.62 -6.85 0.18
N ILE A 11 17.70 -8.01 0.83
CA ILE A 11 16.68 -9.07 0.81
C ILE A 11 15.97 -9.13 2.16
N SER A 12 14.68 -8.85 2.17
CA SER A 12 13.82 -9.01 3.34
C SER A 12 12.46 -9.48 2.85
N SER A 13 12.20 -10.78 2.99
CA SER A 13 10.95 -11.43 2.58
C SER A 13 10.62 -12.54 3.58
N SER A 14 9.33 -12.82 3.76
CA SER A 14 8.92 -13.99 4.53
C SER A 14 9.37 -15.28 3.84
N ALA A 15 9.81 -16.25 4.62
CA ALA A 15 10.08 -17.61 4.16
C ALA A 15 8.90 -18.48 4.60
N LEU A 16 7.97 -18.74 3.68
CA LEU A 16 6.85 -19.62 3.96
C LEU A 16 7.35 -21.04 4.20
N PRO A 17 6.79 -21.79 5.18
CA PRO A 17 7.14 -23.17 5.39
C PRO A 17 6.80 -23.99 4.14
N TYR A 18 7.58 -25.05 3.89
CA TYR A 18 7.34 -25.95 2.75
C TYR A 18 5.93 -26.56 2.80
N ARG A 19 5.50 -27.02 3.98
CA ARG A 19 4.18 -27.61 4.20
C ARG A 19 3.11 -26.52 4.29
N ARG A 20 2.11 -26.59 3.40
CA ARG A 20 0.95 -25.67 3.38
C ARG A 20 -0.21 -26.11 4.26
N ALA A 21 -0.25 -27.38 4.68
CA ALA A 21 -1.28 -27.89 5.57
C ALA A 21 -1.13 -27.28 6.98
N PRO A 22 -2.24 -27.01 7.69
CA PRO A 22 -2.18 -26.52 9.05
C PRO A 22 -1.46 -27.56 9.95
N PRO A 23 -0.70 -27.10 10.95
CA PRO A 23 -0.04 -28.01 11.88
C PRO A 23 -1.08 -28.73 12.75
N ALA A 24 -0.80 -29.98 13.13
CA ALA A 24 -1.74 -30.84 13.86
C ALA A 24 -2.16 -30.29 15.24
N TRP A 25 -1.34 -29.43 15.84
CA TRP A 25 -1.64 -28.78 17.11
C TRP A 25 -2.64 -27.61 16.99
N LEU A 26 -2.95 -27.15 15.76
CA LEU A 26 -3.94 -26.10 15.53
C LEU A 26 -5.37 -26.69 15.57
N LYS A 27 -6.06 -26.51 16.70
CA LYS A 27 -7.41 -27.05 16.93
C LYS A 27 -8.55 -26.17 16.41
N THR A 28 -8.25 -25.07 15.73
CA THR A 28 -9.27 -24.12 15.26
C THR A 28 -9.93 -24.63 13.98
N THR A 29 -11.26 -24.67 13.96
CA THR A 29 -12.01 -24.98 12.74
C THR A 29 -11.92 -23.84 11.72
N PRO A 30 -11.90 -24.14 10.41
CA PRO A 30 -11.88 -23.13 9.34
C PRO A 30 -13.02 -22.10 9.45
N THR A 31 -14.17 -22.51 9.98
CA THR A 31 -15.32 -21.65 10.22
C THR A 31 -15.03 -20.59 11.28
N LYS A 32 -14.43 -20.98 12.41
CA LYS A 32 -14.07 -20.06 13.50
C LYS A 32 -12.98 -19.07 13.07
N SER A 33 -12.05 -19.47 12.21
CA SER A 33 -11.09 -18.54 11.61
C SER A 33 -11.76 -17.56 10.66
N SER A 34 -12.71 -18.01 9.83
CA SER A 34 -13.44 -17.14 8.90
C SER A 34 -14.27 -16.08 9.66
N THR A 35 -14.99 -16.49 10.69
CA THR A 35 -15.76 -15.57 11.55
C THR A 35 -14.87 -14.58 12.29
N LYS A 36 -13.66 -15.00 12.73
CA LYS A 36 -12.70 -14.05 13.30
C LYS A 36 -12.25 -13.04 12.24
N LEU A 37 -11.97 -13.48 11.01
CA LEU A 37 -11.59 -12.60 9.89
C LEU A 37 -12.68 -11.59 9.52
N SER A 38 -13.96 -11.97 9.56
CA SER A 38 -15.08 -11.05 9.28
C SER A 38 -15.30 -10.03 10.40
N ASN A 39 -14.97 -10.39 11.64
CA ASN A 39 -15.20 -9.55 12.82
C ASN A 39 -14.02 -8.60 13.13
N LEU A 40 -12.88 -8.76 12.45
CA LEU A 40 -11.82 -7.77 12.52
C LEU A 40 -12.29 -6.47 11.84
N PRO A 41 -11.95 -5.29 12.39
CA PRO A 41 -12.28 -4.04 11.73
C PRO A 41 -11.75 -4.07 10.30
N ALA A 42 -12.49 -3.49 9.34
CA ALA A 42 -12.21 -3.47 7.90
C ALA A 42 -10.77 -3.02 7.52
N ARG A 43 -9.98 -2.57 8.50
CA ARG A 43 -8.55 -2.32 8.44
C ARG A 43 -7.69 -3.54 8.10
N VAL A 44 -8.17 -4.78 8.30
CA VAL A 44 -7.39 -6.01 7.99
C VAL A 44 -7.92 -6.74 6.75
N SER A 45 -9.20 -6.56 6.41
CA SER A 45 -9.74 -6.88 5.08
C SER A 45 -9.40 -5.76 4.10
N LEU A 46 -8.11 -5.54 3.86
CA LEU A 46 -7.71 -4.54 2.87
C LEU A 46 -7.69 -5.22 1.51
N PRO A 47 -8.59 -4.84 0.58
CA PRO A 47 -8.45 -5.26 -0.81
C PRO A 47 -7.09 -4.78 -1.34
N PRO A 48 -6.67 -5.22 -2.53
CA PRO A 48 -5.47 -4.75 -3.24
C PRO A 48 -5.19 -3.23 -3.20
N LYS A 49 -6.16 -2.39 -2.82
CA LYS A 49 -6.06 -0.95 -2.59
C LYS A 49 -5.25 -0.53 -1.34
N SER A 50 -4.86 -1.45 -0.44
CA SER A 50 -4.00 -1.16 0.72
C SER A 50 -2.75 -0.36 0.33
N ASP A 51 -2.02 -0.83 -0.67
CA ASP A 51 -0.73 -0.26 -1.06
C ASP A 51 -0.90 1.17 -1.60
N LEU A 52 -1.97 1.39 -2.35
CA LEU A 52 -2.31 2.70 -2.90
C LEU A 52 -2.66 3.69 -1.77
N TRP A 53 -3.49 3.28 -0.82
CA TRP A 53 -3.87 4.11 0.33
C TRP A 53 -2.65 4.54 1.15
N HIS A 54 -1.76 3.61 1.49
CA HIS A 54 -0.55 3.92 2.27
C HIS A 54 0.39 4.88 1.55
N LEU A 55 0.52 4.78 0.22
CA LEU A 55 1.35 5.69 -0.57
C LEU A 55 0.73 7.09 -0.66
N ILE A 56 -0.59 7.19 -0.85
CA ILE A 56 -1.30 8.48 -0.86
C ILE A 56 -1.17 9.15 0.52
N LYS A 57 -1.37 8.39 1.61
CA LYS A 57 -1.18 8.88 2.99
C LYS A 57 0.23 9.44 3.20
N LYS A 58 1.25 8.75 2.70
CA LYS A 58 2.64 9.22 2.78
C LYS A 58 2.87 10.48 1.94
N ALA A 59 2.31 10.55 0.74
CA ALA A 59 2.43 11.71 -0.14
C ALA A 59 1.81 12.97 0.48
N VAL A 60 0.62 12.85 1.07
CA VAL A 60 -0.06 13.95 1.77
C VAL A 60 0.76 14.47 2.95
N ALA A 61 1.34 13.57 3.76
CA ALA A 61 2.22 13.96 4.86
C ALA A 61 3.47 14.72 4.38
N VAL A 62 4.12 14.26 3.30
CA VAL A 62 5.29 14.93 2.71
C VAL A 62 4.91 16.29 2.12
N ARG A 63 3.73 16.43 1.51
CA ARG A 63 3.26 17.74 1.01
C ARG A 63 3.04 18.74 2.14
N LYS A 64 2.37 18.32 3.21
CA LYS A 64 2.18 19.16 4.41
C LYS A 64 3.52 19.61 5.02
N HIS A 65 4.53 18.74 5.03
CA HIS A 65 5.89 19.10 5.47
C HIS A 65 6.53 20.18 4.57
N LEU A 66 6.37 20.05 3.25
CA LEU A 66 6.95 20.95 2.26
C LEU A 66 6.28 22.33 2.19
N GLU A 67 5.05 22.47 2.69
CA GLU A 67 4.37 23.77 2.82
C GLU A 67 5.13 24.71 3.75
N VAL A 68 5.65 24.17 4.86
CA VAL A 68 6.50 24.90 5.82
C VAL A 68 7.96 24.92 5.34
N ASN A 69 8.48 23.78 4.90
CA ASN A 69 9.89 23.60 4.56
C ASN A 69 10.16 23.67 3.06
N ARG A 70 9.85 24.83 2.45
CA ARG A 70 9.91 25.01 0.98
C ARG A 70 11.30 24.83 0.36
N LYS A 71 12.37 24.97 1.13
CA LYS A 71 13.77 24.84 0.66
C LYS A 71 14.28 23.40 0.70
N ASP A 72 13.55 22.46 1.30
CA ASP A 72 13.95 21.05 1.39
C ASP A 72 13.85 20.37 0.00
N LYS A 73 15.00 20.20 -0.64
CA LYS A 73 15.12 19.59 -1.98
C LYS A 73 15.01 18.07 -1.93
N ASP A 74 15.42 17.45 -0.83
CA ASP A 74 15.43 16.00 -0.66
C ASP A 74 14.01 15.46 -0.50
N SER A 75 13.19 16.12 0.33
CA SER A 75 11.77 15.79 0.46
C SER A 75 10.99 16.00 -0.84
N LYS A 76 11.32 17.01 -1.65
CA LYS A 76 10.74 17.20 -3.00
C LYS A 76 11.09 16.03 -3.92
N PHE A 77 12.35 15.61 -3.94
CA PHE A 77 12.77 14.45 -4.73
C PHE A 77 12.05 13.18 -4.28
N ARG A 78 11.95 12.94 -2.97
CA ARG A 78 11.20 11.79 -2.44
C ARG A 78 9.70 11.85 -2.76
N LEU A 79 9.08 13.03 -2.77
CA LEU A 79 7.69 13.20 -3.19
C LEU A 79 7.49 12.73 -4.64
N ILE A 80 8.38 13.15 -5.56
CA ILE A 80 8.36 12.72 -6.97
C ILE A 80 8.43 11.20 -7.08
N LEU A 81 9.32 10.56 -6.30
CA LEU A 81 9.43 9.09 -6.29
C LEU A 81 8.16 8.41 -5.76
N ILE A 82 7.48 8.99 -4.77
CA ILE A 82 6.24 8.44 -4.21
C ILE A 82 5.09 8.58 -5.22
N GLU A 83 4.91 9.76 -5.81
CA GLU A 83 3.88 10.02 -6.83
C GLU A 83 4.08 9.12 -8.07
N SER A 84 5.34 8.90 -8.47
CA SER A 84 5.66 7.94 -9.55
C SER A 84 5.21 6.50 -9.22
N ARG A 85 5.30 6.06 -7.95
CA ARG A 85 4.80 4.73 -7.52
C ARG A 85 3.27 4.67 -7.57
N ILE A 86 2.61 5.74 -7.14
CA ILE A 86 1.15 5.86 -7.16
C ILE A 86 0.64 5.72 -8.60
N HIS A 87 1.21 6.46 -9.55
CA HIS A 87 0.81 6.36 -10.97
C HIS A 87 1.08 4.98 -11.56
N ARG A 88 2.20 4.33 -11.20
CA ARG A 88 2.49 2.97 -11.68
C ARG A 88 1.48 1.93 -11.14
N LEU A 89 1.13 2.01 -9.86
CA LEU A 89 0.13 1.14 -9.25
C LEU A 89 -1.29 1.42 -9.79
N ALA A 90 -1.66 2.69 -9.94
CA ALA A 90 -2.94 3.06 -10.52
C ALA A 90 -3.12 2.46 -11.93
N ARG A 91 -2.09 2.47 -12.78
CA ARG A 91 -2.15 1.80 -14.10
C ARG A 91 -2.41 0.30 -13.98
N TYR A 92 -1.73 -0.39 -13.06
CA TYR A 92 -1.93 -1.82 -12.83
C TYR A 92 -3.37 -2.13 -12.39
N TYR A 93 -3.91 -1.38 -11.43
CA TYR A 93 -5.27 -1.62 -10.93
C TYR A 93 -6.36 -1.29 -11.94
N LYS A 94 -6.14 -0.31 -12.84
CA LYS A 94 -7.03 -0.05 -13.97
C LYS A 94 -7.08 -1.25 -14.92
N SER A 95 -5.93 -1.79 -15.28
CA SER A 95 -5.84 -2.97 -16.16
C SER A 95 -6.51 -4.21 -15.54
N LYS A 96 -6.38 -4.39 -14.21
CA LYS A 96 -7.03 -5.47 -13.47
C LYS A 96 -8.50 -5.20 -13.09
N GLN A 97 -9.10 -4.10 -13.56
CA GLN A 97 -10.50 -3.70 -13.30
C GLN A 97 -10.86 -3.57 -11.80
N GLN A 98 -9.88 -3.31 -10.94
CA GLN A 98 -10.10 -3.14 -9.50
C GLN A 98 -10.46 -1.70 -9.10
N ILE A 99 -10.24 -0.75 -10.02
CA ILE A 99 -10.61 0.66 -9.91
C ILE A 99 -11.25 1.14 -11.21
N PRO A 100 -12.11 2.17 -11.16
CA PRO A 100 -12.69 2.76 -12.35
C PRO A 100 -11.59 3.20 -13.34
N PRO A 101 -11.76 2.98 -14.66
CA PRO A 101 -10.81 3.46 -15.67
C PRO A 101 -10.60 4.99 -15.61
N THR A 102 -11.62 5.71 -15.18
CA THR A 102 -11.65 7.16 -14.97
C THR A 102 -10.85 7.64 -13.75
N PHE A 103 -10.43 6.73 -12.87
CA PHE A 103 -9.70 7.10 -11.64
C PHE A 103 -8.40 7.86 -11.98
N LYS A 104 -8.25 9.06 -11.43
CA LYS A 104 -7.03 9.87 -11.59
C LYS A 104 -6.54 10.26 -10.20
N TYR A 105 -5.24 10.09 -9.97
CA TYR A 105 -4.60 10.66 -8.79
C TYR A 105 -4.40 12.15 -9.04
N ASP A 106 -5.06 12.97 -8.22
CA ASP A 106 -4.77 14.38 -8.11
C ASP A 106 -4.35 14.66 -6.67
N SER A 107 -3.30 15.44 -6.55
CA SER A 107 -2.73 15.83 -5.28
C SER A 107 -3.63 16.74 -4.44
N ALA A 108 -4.47 17.56 -5.08
CA ALA A 108 -5.40 18.44 -4.37
C ALA A 108 -6.52 17.63 -3.69
N THR A 109 -6.97 16.55 -4.35
CA THR A 109 -8.02 15.66 -3.86
C THR A 109 -7.48 14.48 -3.05
N ALA A 110 -6.17 14.32 -2.95
CA ALA A 110 -5.54 13.20 -2.24
C ALA A 110 -5.96 13.11 -0.76
N SER A 111 -6.20 14.26 -0.12
CA SER A 111 -6.59 14.34 1.29
C SER A 111 -7.98 13.73 1.54
N THR A 112 -8.93 13.89 0.61
CA THR A 112 -10.30 13.37 0.75
C THR A 112 -10.38 11.86 0.51
N LEU A 113 -9.35 11.26 -0.11
CA LEU A 113 -9.26 9.82 -0.35
C LEU A 113 -8.76 9.03 0.87
N ILE A 114 -8.22 9.72 1.88
CA ILE A 114 -7.68 9.12 3.11
C ILE A 114 -8.60 9.37 4.30
N ALA A 115 -9.39 10.45 4.25
CA ALA A 115 -10.32 10.89 5.28
C ALA A 115 -11.40 9.85 5.58
#